data_AF-A0A0F9L9Y5-F1
#
_entry.id   AF-A0A0F9L9Y5-F1
#
_cell.length_a   1.000
_cell.length_b   1.000
_cell.length_c   1.000
_cell.angle_alpha   90.00
_cell.angle_beta   90.00
_cell.angle_gamma   90.00
#
_symmetry.space_group_name_H-M   'P 1'
#
loop_
_entity.id
_entity.type
_entity.pdbx_description
1 polymer ?
#
loop_
_entity_poly.entity_id
_entity_poly.type
_entity_poly.pdbx_seq_one_letter_code
_entity_poly.pdbx_strand_id
1 'polypeptide(L)'
;MATQVSDHLYTLHRTPFALAPVIQSFYQHWAPVEKDVLLSYLILPLVTYKPMHNFLKRSRRDSSVRTMAANSERLIGLALRVEEFKPITNAALLILAAEKSLEITPELSVRSLQKPQSINSDKSLLKY
;
A
#
# COMPACT_ATOMS: atom_id res chain seq x y z
N MET A 1 -16.26 19.63 21.68
CA MET A 1 -16.90 18.84 20.61
C MET A 1 -16.20 19.10 19.27
N ALA A 2 -14.93 18.72 19.12
CA ALA A 2 -14.14 18.91 17.89
C ALA A 2 -13.60 17.57 17.32
N THR A 3 -14.00 16.45 17.92
CA THR A 3 -13.48 15.11 17.61
C THR A 3 -14.12 14.50 16.37
N GLN A 4 -15.43 14.66 16.17
CA GLN A 4 -16.15 13.98 15.08
C GLN A 4 -15.71 14.41 13.67
N VAL A 5 -15.40 15.69 13.44
CA VAL A 5 -14.97 16.17 12.12
C VAL A 5 -13.54 15.70 11.79
N SER A 6 -12.65 15.68 12.79
CA SER A 6 -11.28 15.20 12.64
C SER A 6 -11.29 13.69 12.35
N ASP A 7 -12.09 12.92 13.11
CA ASP A 7 -12.25 11.48 12.89
C ASP A 7 -12.80 11.18 11.49
N HIS A 8 -13.82 11.91 11.03
CA HIS A 8 -14.34 11.75 9.66
C HIS A 8 -13.33 12.13 8.57
N LEU A 9 -12.46 13.13 8.80
CA LEU A 9 -11.35 13.45 7.89
C LEU A 9 -10.32 12.30 7.84
N TYR A 10 -9.95 11.73 9.00
CA TYR A 10 -9.08 10.55 9.04
C TYR A 10 -9.70 9.34 8.32
N THR A 11 -11.01 9.17 8.40
CA THR A 11 -11.75 8.13 7.68
C THR A 11 -11.79 8.38 6.17
N LEU A 12 -11.87 9.65 5.73
CA LEU A 12 -11.92 10.01 4.31
C LEU A 12 -10.60 9.68 3.58
N HIS A 13 -9.47 9.98 4.22
CA HIS A 13 -8.14 9.70 3.66
C HIS A 13 -7.74 8.21 3.71
N ARG A 14 -8.41 7.41 4.56
CA ARG A 14 -8.18 5.96 4.70
C ARG A 14 -9.39 5.16 4.25
N THR A 15 -9.95 5.51 3.11
CA THR A 15 -10.91 4.64 2.42
C THR A 15 -10.17 3.66 1.51
N PRO A 16 -10.73 2.46 1.27
CA PRO A 16 -10.22 1.54 0.26
C PRO A 16 -10.03 2.21 -1.11
N PHE A 17 -10.94 3.12 -1.51
CA PHE A 17 -10.84 3.88 -2.75
C PHE A 17 -9.64 4.84 -2.79
N ALA A 18 -9.34 5.52 -1.69
CA ALA A 18 -8.20 6.42 -1.60
C ALA A 18 -6.85 5.67 -1.63
N LEU A 19 -6.81 4.45 -1.08
CA LEU A 19 -5.59 3.66 -0.93
C LEU A 19 -5.36 2.63 -2.05
N ALA A 20 -6.40 2.19 -2.75
CA ALA A 20 -6.30 1.26 -3.89
C ALA A 20 -5.27 1.71 -4.95
N PRO A 21 -5.22 3.00 -5.35
CA PRO A 21 -4.22 3.46 -6.31
C PRO A 21 -2.76 3.30 -5.85
N VAL A 22 -2.52 3.30 -4.54
CA VAL A 22 -1.17 3.06 -3.97
C VAL A 22 -0.76 1.61 -4.18
N ILE A 23 -1.66 0.66 -3.92
CA ILE A 23 -1.43 -0.77 -4.17
C ILE A 23 -1.24 -1.02 -5.67
N GLN A 24 -2.07 -0.42 -6.52
CA GLN A 24 -1.95 -0.55 -7.97
C GLN A 24 -0.61 0.01 -8.49
N SER A 25 -0.18 1.19 -8.01
CA SER A 25 1.08 1.81 -8.39
C SER A 25 2.28 0.91 -8.09
N PHE A 26 2.26 0.21 -6.96
CA PHE A 26 3.28 -0.80 -6.65
C PHE A 26 3.32 -1.92 -7.70
N TYR A 27 2.18 -2.54 -8.00
CA TYR A 27 2.13 -3.67 -8.94
C TYR A 27 2.33 -3.28 -10.41
N GLN A 28 2.23 -2.01 -10.77
CA GLN A 28 2.62 -1.53 -12.10
C GLN A 28 4.12 -1.61 -12.36
N HIS A 29 4.92 -1.55 -11.30
CA HIS A 29 6.37 -1.60 -11.38
C HIS A 29 6.93 -2.94 -10.87
N TRP A 30 6.05 -3.87 -10.51
CA TRP A 30 6.38 -5.20 -10.02
C TRP A 30 6.22 -6.24 -11.13
N ALA A 31 7.21 -7.10 -11.30
CA ALA A 31 7.08 -8.24 -12.19
C ALA A 31 6.29 -9.34 -11.47
N PRO A 32 5.22 -9.91 -12.06
CA PRO A 32 4.41 -10.93 -11.39
C PRO A 32 5.23 -12.14 -10.97
N VAL A 33 5.07 -12.57 -9.71
CA VAL A 33 5.68 -13.77 -9.14
C VAL A 33 4.64 -14.54 -8.34
N GLU A 34 4.80 -15.87 -8.26
CA GLU A 34 3.92 -16.73 -7.45
C GLU A 34 3.72 -16.17 -6.04
N LYS A 35 2.46 -16.10 -5.59
CA LYS A 35 2.04 -15.59 -4.27
C LYS A 35 2.42 -14.14 -3.98
N ASP A 36 2.80 -13.35 -4.97
CA ASP A 36 3.17 -11.95 -4.77
C ASP A 36 2.00 -11.10 -4.26
N VAL A 37 0.74 -11.56 -4.36
CA VAL A 37 -0.42 -10.92 -3.72
C VAL A 37 -0.19 -10.69 -2.22
N LEU A 38 0.59 -11.54 -1.55
CA LEU A 38 0.89 -11.38 -0.12
C LEU A 38 1.67 -10.09 0.18
N LEU A 39 2.37 -9.52 -0.80
CA LEU A 39 3.07 -8.24 -0.66
C LEU A 39 2.09 -7.08 -0.45
N SER A 40 0.84 -7.18 -0.91
CA SER A 40 -0.15 -6.11 -0.75
C SER A 40 -0.36 -5.75 0.72
N TYR A 41 -0.28 -6.73 1.62
CA TYR A 41 -0.44 -6.55 3.06
C TYR A 41 0.72 -5.80 3.71
N LEU A 42 1.84 -5.60 3.00
CA LEU A 42 2.97 -4.83 3.48
C LEU A 42 3.00 -3.40 2.92
N ILE A 43 2.36 -3.15 1.76
CA ILE A 43 2.41 -1.85 1.09
C ILE A 43 1.91 -0.74 2.02
N LEU A 44 0.65 -0.80 2.44
CA LEU A 44 0.03 0.26 3.24
C LEU A 44 0.70 0.45 4.61
N PRO A 45 0.99 -0.62 5.39
CA PRO A 45 1.73 -0.50 6.65
C PRO A 45 3.09 0.18 6.54
N LEU A 46 3.80 0.00 5.42
CA LEU A 46 5.14 0.56 5.21
C LEU A 46 5.07 2.00 4.70
N VAL A 47 4.26 2.28 3.67
CA VAL A 47 4.21 3.62 3.04
C VAL A 47 3.50 4.66 3.90
N THR A 48 2.61 4.25 4.81
CA THR A 48 1.91 5.19 5.71
C THR A 48 2.68 5.48 7.00
N TYR A 49 3.75 4.73 7.27
CA TYR A 49 4.50 4.84 8.52
C TYR A 49 5.64 5.85 8.44
N LYS A 50 5.52 6.93 9.22
CA LYS A 50 6.46 8.07 9.17
C LYS A 50 7.94 7.68 9.30
N PRO A 51 8.36 6.81 10.23
CA PRO A 51 9.77 6.39 10.32
C PRO A 51 10.32 5.72 9.04
N MET A 52 9.45 5.15 8.21
CA MET A 52 9.83 4.50 6.96
C MET A 52 10.02 5.49 5.80
N HIS A 53 9.40 6.67 5.84
CA HIS A 53 9.38 7.62 4.72
C HIS A 53 10.76 8.07 4.25
N ASN A 54 11.67 8.35 5.19
CA ASN A 54 13.02 8.80 4.84
C ASN A 54 13.83 7.70 4.13
N PHE A 55 13.58 6.44 4.49
CA PHE A 55 14.20 5.30 3.81
C PHE A 55 13.62 5.12 2.42
N LEU A 56 12.28 5.08 2.28
CA LEU A 56 11.62 4.88 0.99
C LEU A 56 12.00 5.97 -0.03
N LYS A 57 12.02 7.25 0.38
CA LYS A 57 12.41 8.37 -0.48
C LYS A 57 13.85 8.28 -1.01
N ARG A 58 14.73 7.61 -0.27
CA ARG A 58 16.16 7.48 -0.61
C ARG A 58 16.51 6.10 -1.15
N SER A 59 15.56 5.18 -1.15
CA SER A 59 15.75 3.80 -1.59
C SER A 59 16.06 3.78 -3.07
N ARG A 60 16.99 2.90 -3.44
CA ARG A 60 17.47 2.69 -4.80
C ARG A 60 17.33 1.20 -5.14
N ARG A 61 17.54 0.83 -6.40
CA ARG A 61 17.46 -0.57 -6.84
C ARG A 61 18.43 -1.51 -6.12
N ASP A 62 19.53 -0.99 -5.58
CA ASP A 62 20.55 -1.71 -4.80
C ASP A 62 20.28 -1.68 -3.28
N SER A 63 19.22 -1.00 -2.83
CA SER A 63 18.83 -1.00 -1.43
C SER A 63 18.28 -2.37 -1.03
N SER A 64 18.65 -2.84 0.17
CA SER A 64 18.28 -4.17 0.65
C SER A 64 17.35 -4.11 1.86
N VAL A 65 16.56 -5.17 2.04
CA VAL A 65 15.74 -5.38 3.25
C VAL A 65 16.60 -5.37 4.51
N ARG A 66 17.82 -5.90 4.43
CA ARG A 66 18.78 -5.88 5.56
C ARG A 66 19.13 -4.45 5.97
N THR A 67 19.41 -3.57 5.00
CA THR A 67 19.71 -2.16 5.24
C THR A 67 18.47 -1.40 5.75
N MET A 68 17.28 -1.75 5.27
CA MET A 68 16.02 -1.21 5.80
C MET A 68 15.84 -1.56 7.28
N ALA A 69 15.99 -2.84 7.61
CA ALA A 69 15.76 -3.42 8.93
C ALA A 69 16.83 -3.09 9.97
N ALA A 70 18.01 -2.63 9.54
CA ALA A 70 19.09 -2.20 10.43
C ALA A 70 18.69 -1.05 11.37
N ASN A 71 17.69 -0.24 10.99
CA ASN A 71 17.04 0.71 11.89
C ASN A 71 15.72 0.11 12.40
N SER A 72 15.72 -0.33 13.65
CA SER A 72 14.57 -0.98 14.30
C SER A 72 13.34 -0.07 14.39
N GLU A 73 13.50 1.25 14.53
CA GLU A 73 12.39 2.21 14.60
C GLU A 73 11.44 2.09 13.41
N ARG A 74 11.95 1.65 12.25
CA ARG A 74 11.16 1.47 11.03
C ARG A 74 10.20 0.27 11.09
N LEU A 75 10.52 -0.70 11.94
CA LEU A 75 9.81 -1.98 12.05
C LEU A 75 8.94 -2.09 13.31
N ILE A 76 9.07 -1.15 14.25
CA ILE A 76 8.28 -1.17 15.49
C ILE A 76 6.79 -1.24 15.16
N GLY A 77 6.10 -2.24 15.72
CA GLY A 77 4.66 -2.45 15.54
C GLY A 77 4.25 -2.81 14.11
N LEU A 78 5.15 -3.28 13.25
CA LEU A 78 4.81 -3.65 11.87
C LEU A 78 3.72 -4.73 11.82
N ALA A 79 3.84 -5.79 12.64
CA ALA A 79 2.85 -6.87 12.68
C ALA A 79 1.45 -6.36 13.06
N LEU A 80 1.36 -5.46 14.05
CA LEU A 80 0.09 -4.85 14.44
C LEU A 80 -0.51 -4.04 13.29
N ARG A 81 0.31 -3.21 12.61
CA ARG A 81 -0.13 -2.44 11.44
C ARG A 81 -0.60 -3.35 10.31
N VAL A 82 0.06 -4.48 10.06
CA VAL A 82 -0.38 -5.45 9.04
C VAL A 82 -1.80 -5.93 9.34
N GLU A 83 -2.08 -6.29 10.59
CA GLU A 83 -3.43 -6.70 10.99
C GLU A 83 -4.45 -5.55 10.90
N GLU A 84 -4.09 -4.34 11.34
CA GLU A 84 -4.94 -3.14 11.23
C GLU A 84 -5.29 -2.80 9.78
N PHE A 85 -4.34 -2.92 8.85
CA PHE A 85 -4.53 -2.60 7.44
C PHE A 85 -5.10 -3.77 6.62
N LYS A 86 -5.24 -4.97 7.19
CA LYS A 86 -5.73 -6.15 6.47
C LYS A 86 -7.13 -5.96 5.87
N PRO A 87 -8.15 -5.44 6.60
CA PRO A 87 -9.48 -5.26 6.04
C PRO A 87 -9.50 -4.25 4.87
N ILE A 88 -8.77 -3.15 5.00
CA ILE A 88 -8.70 -2.12 3.96
C ILE A 88 -7.89 -2.57 2.75
N THR A 89 -6.83 -3.35 2.95
CA THR A 89 -6.06 -3.97 1.86
C THR A 89 -6.95 -4.93 1.06
N ASN A 90 -7.72 -5.77 1.74
CA ASN A 90 -8.68 -6.67 1.09
C ASN A 90 -9.72 -5.91 0.27
N ALA A 91 -10.34 -4.88 0.87
CA ALA A 91 -11.33 -4.05 0.18
C ALA A 91 -10.72 -3.33 -1.04
N ALA A 92 -9.50 -2.82 -0.92
CA ALA A 92 -8.80 -2.17 -2.02
C ALA A 92 -8.49 -3.14 -3.17
N LEU A 93 -8.02 -4.36 -2.88
CA LEU A 93 -7.81 -5.40 -3.89
C LEU A 93 -9.11 -5.78 -4.61
N LEU A 94 -10.22 -5.91 -3.86
CA LEU A 94 -11.54 -6.20 -4.45
C LEU A 94 -12.00 -5.08 -5.39
N ILE A 95 -11.82 -3.82 -5.01
CA ILE A 95 -12.14 -2.67 -5.87
C ILE A 95 -11.31 -2.71 -7.16
N LEU A 96 -9.99 -2.88 -7.03
CA LEU A 96 -9.09 -2.94 -8.19
C LEU A 96 -9.42 -4.10 -9.14
N ALA A 97 -9.81 -5.25 -8.60
CA ALA A 97 -10.25 -6.39 -9.39
C ALA A 97 -11.60 -6.13 -10.09
N ALA A 98 -12.58 -5.56 -9.38
CA ALA A 98 -13.90 -5.21 -9.92
C ALA A 98 -13.80 -4.17 -11.05
N GLU A 99 -12.89 -3.20 -10.90
CA GLU A 99 -12.61 -2.18 -11.91
C GLU A 99 -11.75 -2.70 -13.09
N LYS A 100 -11.29 -3.95 -13.02
CA LYS A 100 -10.31 -4.53 -13.98
C LYS A 100 -9.03 -3.70 -14.08
N SER A 101 -8.65 -3.04 -12.99
CA SER A 101 -7.38 -2.33 -12.83
C SER A 101 -6.23 -3.30 -12.53
N LEU A 102 -6.57 -4.45 -11.93
CA LEU A 102 -5.66 -5.49 -11.50
C LEU A 102 -6.35 -6.86 -11.61
N GLU A 103 -5.57 -7.90 -11.86
CA GLU A 103 -6.00 -9.30 -11.89
C GLU A 103 -5.16 -10.11 -10.90
N ILE A 104 -5.81 -11.01 -10.16
CA ILE A 104 -5.15 -12.01 -9.31
C ILE A 104 -5.29 -13.35 -10.03
N THR A 105 -4.17 -13.95 -10.43
CA THR A 105 -4.12 -15.22 -11.16
C THR A 105 -4.32 -16.42 -10.21
N PRO A 106 -4.57 -17.64 -10.74
CA PRO A 106 -4.65 -18.86 -9.92
C PRO A 106 -3.40 -19.14 -9.08
N GLU A 107 -2.23 -18.70 -9.52
CA GLU A 107 -0.95 -18.80 -8.81
C GLU A 107 -0.80 -17.73 -7.70
N LEU A 108 -1.88 -17.02 -7.39
CA LEU A 108 -1.90 -15.88 -6.47
C LEU A 108 -0.90 -14.79 -6.86
N SER A 109 -0.65 -14.67 -8.16
CA SER A 109 0.19 -13.61 -8.74
C SER A 109 -0.67 -12.43 -9.15
N VAL A 110 -0.12 -11.23 -9.11
CA VAL A 110 -0.84 -9.99 -9.38
C VAL A 110 -0.37 -9.37 -10.69
N ARG A 111 -1.32 -9.10 -11.59
CA ARG A 111 -1.07 -8.41 -12.87
C ARG A 111 -1.80 -7.08 -12.92
N SER A 112 -1.09 -5.99 -13.16
CA SER A 112 -1.73 -4.70 -13.43
C SER A 112 -2.20 -4.63 -14.88
N LEU A 113 -3.48 -4.33 -15.09
CA LEU A 113 -4.12 -4.30 -16.41
C LEU A 113 -4.25 -2.87 -16.98
N GLN A 114 -4.38 -1.86 -16.11
CA GLN A 114 -4.58 -0.46 -16.49
C GLN A 114 -3.70 0.50 -15.66
N LYS A 115 -3.48 1.72 -16.18
CA LYS A 115 -2.84 2.83 -15.43
C LYS A 115 -3.74 3.27 -14.27
N PRO A 116 -3.19 3.76 -13.13
CA PRO A 116 -3.99 4.04 -11.95
C PRO A 116 -4.93 5.21 -12.22
N GLN A 117 -6.19 5.07 -11.84
CA GLN A 117 -7.09 6.23 -11.80
C GLN A 117 -6.68 7.13 -10.63
N SER A 118 -5.82 8.12 -10.93
CA SER A 118 -5.28 9.06 -9.93
C SER A 118 -6.31 10.06 -9.39
N ILE A 119 -7.56 9.99 -9.86
CA ILE A 119 -8.61 10.99 -9.61
C ILE A 119 -9.01 11.01 -8.14
N ASN A 120 -9.03 9.83 -7.49
CA ASN A 120 -9.46 9.66 -6.10
C ASN A 120 -8.31 9.37 -5.12
N SER A 121 -7.05 9.44 -5.57
CA SER A 121 -5.90 9.06 -4.75
C SER A 121 -5.41 10.21 -3.87
N ASP A 122 -4.94 9.89 -2.67
CA ASP A 122 -4.15 10.85 -1.89
C ASP A 122 -2.79 11.08 -2.57
N LYS A 123 -2.59 12.28 -3.13
CA LYS A 123 -1.38 12.68 -3.87
C LYS A 123 -0.10 12.57 -3.02
N SER A 124 -0.21 12.57 -1.70
CA SER A 124 0.95 12.40 -0.81
C SER A 124 1.48 10.97 -0.79
N LEU A 125 0.63 9.98 -1.10
CA LEU A 125 0.97 8.55 -1.05
C LEU A 125 1.42 7.99 -2.40
N LEU A 126 1.08 8.65 -3.52
CA LEU A 126 1.50 8.24 -4.87
C LEU A 126 2.96 8.61 -5.22
N LYS A 127 3.67 9.33 -4.35
CA LYS A 127 5.04 9.84 -4.61
C LYS A 127 6.17 8.90 -4.18
N TYR A 128 5.84 7.71 -3.67
CA TYR A 128 6.81 6.73 -3.17
C TYR A 128 7.02 5.60 -4.16
#